data_AF-A0A936WKI9-F1
#
_entry.id   AF-A0A936WKI9-F1
#
_cell.length_a   1.000
_cell.length_b   1.000
_cell.length_c   1.000
_cell.angle_alpha   90.00
_cell.angle_beta   90.00
_cell.angle_gamma   90.00
#
_symmetry.space_group_name_H-M   'P 1'
#
loop_
_entity.id
_entity.type
_entity.pdbx_description
1 polymer ?
#
loop_
_entity_poly.entity_id
_entity_poly.type
_entity_poly.pdbx_seq_one_letter_code
_entity_poly.pdbx_strand_id
1 'polypeptide(L)'
;MKFMELLFVSSGSIFEANTYARPCEVDRKTIQNYLRVLEATHTAHRLKPFHTNPSAEIISAPKVYGFDTGFIASLKGWKDRRQEDRGILWEHYVLNEIHARLQTRRIHYWRDKNGHEIDFVLAPAGRPPMAIECKWSGRDVDLRGIKAFHKTYPKADCFVVGADIHLPFEQVDGSCRVRFVDLETLIKTISPSIRL
;
A
#
# COMPACT_ATOMS: atom_id res chain seq x y z
N MET A 1 22.56 -6.26 -6.26
CA MET A 1 22.72 -4.86 -6.72
C MET A 1 22.40 -3.99 -5.51
N LYS A 2 23.38 -3.22 -5.00
CA LYS A 2 23.27 -2.45 -3.75
C LYS A 2 21.99 -1.61 -3.63
N PHE A 3 21.55 -0.98 -4.72
CA PHE A 3 20.29 -0.23 -4.76
C PHE A 3 19.06 -1.09 -4.44
N MET A 4 18.94 -2.28 -5.04
CA MET A 4 17.80 -3.18 -4.81
C MET A 4 17.71 -3.61 -3.34
N GLU A 5 18.85 -3.92 -2.74
CA GLU A 5 18.93 -4.33 -1.33
C GLU A 5 18.45 -3.20 -0.41
N LEU A 6 18.95 -1.99 -0.61
CA LEU A 6 18.52 -0.80 0.14
C LEU A 6 17.04 -0.47 -0.08
N LEU A 7 16.56 -0.58 -1.32
CA LEU A 7 15.16 -0.37 -1.65
C LEU A 7 14.25 -1.37 -0.93
N PHE A 8 14.64 -2.64 -0.89
CA PHE A 8 13.86 -3.71 -0.25
C PHE A 8 13.87 -3.58 1.28
N VAL A 9 14.98 -3.12 1.87
CA VAL A 9 15.03 -2.78 3.30
C VAL A 9 14.04 -1.65 3.64
N SER A 10 13.87 -0.67 2.75
CA SER A 10 12.92 0.44 2.90
C SER A 10 11.54 0.18 2.28
N SER A 11 11.22 -1.08 1.95
CA SER A 11 9.97 -1.40 1.25
C SER A 11 8.73 -0.92 2.03
N GLY A 12 7.75 -0.39 1.29
CA GLY A 12 6.54 0.26 1.80
C GLY A 12 6.73 1.72 2.23
N SER A 13 7.95 2.24 2.17
CA SER A 13 8.24 3.65 2.50
C SER A 13 8.14 4.56 1.27
N ILE A 14 8.02 5.87 1.53
CA ILE A 14 8.13 6.91 0.50
C ILE A 14 9.53 6.86 -0.12
N PHE A 15 9.58 6.83 -1.44
CA PHE A 15 10.80 6.73 -2.21
C PHE A 15 11.41 8.11 -2.46
N GLU A 16 12.60 8.32 -1.90
CA GLU A 16 13.41 9.50 -2.11
C GLU A 16 14.73 9.13 -2.79
N ALA A 17 14.85 9.42 -4.08
CA ALA A 17 16.00 9.00 -4.88
C ALA A 17 17.36 9.46 -4.32
N ASN A 18 17.40 10.62 -3.66
CA ASN A 18 18.62 11.15 -3.03
C ASN A 18 19.13 10.28 -1.87
N THR A 19 18.21 9.61 -1.15
CA THR A 19 18.55 8.69 -0.04
C THR A 19 19.38 7.50 -0.52
N TYR A 20 19.18 7.08 -1.78
CA TYR A 20 19.88 5.93 -2.36
C TYR A 20 21.11 6.30 -3.19
N ALA A 21 21.14 7.52 -3.75
CA ALA A 21 22.22 7.98 -4.64
C ALA A 21 23.60 7.91 -3.96
N ARG A 22 23.73 8.49 -2.76
CA ARG A 22 25.00 8.52 -2.02
C ARG A 22 25.49 7.12 -1.62
N PRO A 23 24.68 6.25 -0.97
CA PRO A 23 25.12 4.89 -0.66
C PRO A 23 25.46 4.05 -1.90
N CYS A 24 24.82 4.30 -3.05
CA CYS A 24 25.08 3.56 -4.28
C CYS A 24 26.17 4.17 -5.16
N GLU A 25 26.76 5.30 -4.77
CA GLU A 25 27.80 6.02 -5.52
C GLU A 25 27.40 6.34 -6.96
N VAL A 26 26.13 6.67 -7.17
CA VAL A 26 25.57 7.06 -8.47
C VAL A 26 24.68 8.28 -8.34
N ASP A 27 24.42 8.95 -9.46
CA ASP A 27 23.53 10.11 -9.46
C ASP A 27 22.05 9.74 -9.28
N ARG A 28 21.23 10.75 -8.96
CA ARG A 28 19.78 10.61 -8.79
C ARG A 28 19.08 10.05 -10.04
N LYS A 29 19.57 10.40 -11.23
CA LYS A 29 18.97 9.96 -12.52
C LYS A 29 19.18 8.47 -12.73
N THR A 30 20.33 7.95 -12.32
CA THR A 30 20.71 6.56 -12.36
C THR A 30 19.86 5.75 -11.38
N ILE A 31 19.65 6.24 -10.15
CA ILE A 31 18.71 5.63 -9.20
C ILE A 31 17.29 5.54 -9.78
N GLN A 32 16.79 6.61 -10.42
CA GLN A 32 15.48 6.57 -11.07
C GLN A 32 15.43 5.56 -12.22
N ASN A 33 16.50 5.45 -13.02
CA ASN A 33 16.59 4.46 -14.08
C ASN A 33 16.61 3.03 -13.50
N TYR A 34 17.35 2.77 -12.43
CA TYR A 34 17.33 1.48 -11.77
C TYR A 34 15.93 1.15 -11.24
N LEU A 35 15.22 2.10 -10.63
CA LEU A 35 13.84 1.89 -10.20
C LEU A 35 12.94 1.52 -11.39
N ARG A 36 13.06 2.22 -12.53
CA ARG A 36 12.29 1.91 -13.74
C ARG A 36 12.55 0.49 -14.25
N VAL A 37 13.80 0.03 -14.21
CA VAL A 37 14.14 -1.36 -14.58
C VAL A 37 13.47 -2.34 -13.62
N LEU A 38 13.56 -2.12 -12.30
CA LEU A 38 12.92 -2.98 -11.30
C LEU A 38 11.39 -3.00 -11.44
N GLU A 39 10.77 -1.87 -11.81
CA GLU A 39 9.34 -1.81 -12.11
C GLU A 39 8.98 -2.65 -13.35
N ALA A 40 9.78 -2.51 -14.43
CA ALA A 40 9.59 -3.22 -15.69
C ALA A 40 9.78 -4.74 -15.54
N THR A 41 10.67 -5.18 -14.65
CA THR A 41 10.87 -6.60 -14.33
C THR A 41 9.95 -7.10 -13.21
N HIS A 42 9.01 -6.27 -12.74
CA HIS A 42 8.12 -6.57 -11.62
C HIS A 42 8.83 -6.94 -10.31
N THR A 43 10.09 -6.57 -10.16
CA THR A 43 10.89 -6.74 -8.94
C THR A 43 10.57 -5.67 -7.90
N ALA A 44 10.02 -4.52 -8.34
CA ALA A 44 9.48 -3.50 -7.47
C ALA A 44 8.12 -3.00 -7.97
N HIS A 45 7.31 -2.46 -7.07
CA HIS A 45 5.99 -1.91 -7.34
C HIS A 45 5.91 -0.49 -6.78
N ARG A 46 5.65 0.47 -7.65
CA ARG A 46 5.51 1.87 -7.28
C ARG A 46 4.04 2.22 -7.11
N LEU A 47 3.68 2.68 -5.92
CA LEU A 47 2.35 3.19 -5.62
C LEU A 47 2.41 4.71 -5.61
N LYS A 48 1.68 5.33 -6.54
CA LYS A 48 1.51 6.78 -6.55
C LYS A 48 0.50 7.20 -5.49
N PRO A 49 0.62 8.41 -4.94
CA PRO A 49 -0.41 8.94 -4.07
C PRO A 49 -1.72 9.15 -4.84
N PHE A 50 -2.85 8.92 -4.18
CA PHE A 50 -4.18 9.14 -4.72
C PHE A 50 -4.60 10.59 -4.49
N HIS A 51 -4.92 11.31 -5.56
CA HIS A 51 -5.54 12.62 -5.48
C HIS A 51 -6.61 12.75 -6.56
N THR A 52 -7.72 13.42 -6.25
CA THR A 52 -8.70 13.84 -7.27
C THR A 52 -8.22 15.05 -8.07
N ASN A 53 -7.22 15.79 -7.55
CA ASN A 53 -6.56 16.88 -8.26
C ASN A 53 -5.26 16.37 -8.92
N PRO A 54 -5.18 16.30 -10.26
CA PRO A 54 -4.00 15.83 -10.98
C PRO A 54 -2.72 16.61 -10.64
N SER A 55 -2.83 17.93 -10.37
CA SER A 55 -1.67 18.76 -10.04
C SER A 55 -1.03 18.40 -8.70
N ALA A 56 -1.81 17.88 -7.75
CA ALA A 56 -1.29 17.39 -6.47
C ALA A 56 -0.60 16.03 -6.62
N GLU A 57 -1.11 15.16 -7.51
CA GLU A 57 -0.53 13.84 -7.81
C GLU A 57 0.86 13.92 -8.45
N ILE A 58 1.13 14.98 -9.23
CA ILE A 58 2.40 15.14 -9.94
C ILE A 58 3.58 15.43 -8.98
N ILE A 59 3.31 16.03 -7.83
CA ILE A 59 4.35 16.59 -6.95
C ILE A 59 4.75 15.63 -5.82
N SER A 60 3.87 14.73 -5.42
CA SER A 60 4.06 13.87 -4.25
C SER A 60 4.87 12.60 -4.58
N ALA A 61 5.84 12.30 -3.71
CA ALA A 61 6.75 11.17 -3.87
C ALA A 61 6.00 9.83 -3.71
N PRO A 62 6.29 8.82 -4.54
CA PRO A 62 5.59 7.53 -4.49
C PRO A 62 6.07 6.65 -3.33
N LYS A 63 5.27 5.67 -2.91
CA LYS A 63 5.75 4.53 -2.13
C LYS A 63 6.31 3.44 -3.06
N VAL A 64 7.29 2.68 -2.59
CA VAL A 64 7.83 1.54 -3.36
C VAL A 64 7.85 0.27 -2.52
N TYR A 65 7.36 -0.81 -3.10
CA TYR A 65 7.28 -2.15 -2.52
C TYR A 65 8.17 -3.11 -3.29
N GLY A 66 8.91 -3.97 -2.58
CA GLY A 66 9.54 -5.15 -3.18
C GLY A 66 8.51 -6.23 -3.52
N PHE A 67 8.78 -7.04 -4.54
CA PHE A 67 7.84 -8.04 -5.03
C PHE A 67 7.63 -9.24 -4.09
N ASP A 68 8.60 -9.55 -3.23
CA ASP A 68 8.57 -10.75 -2.39
C ASP A 68 8.94 -10.49 -0.92
N THR A 69 8.09 -11.00 -0.04
CA THR A 69 8.24 -10.83 1.42
C THR A 69 9.39 -11.65 2.00
N GLY A 70 9.73 -12.80 1.40
CA GLY A 70 10.85 -13.64 1.78
C GLY A 70 12.20 -12.99 1.48
N PHE A 71 12.35 -12.36 0.31
CA PHE A 71 13.53 -11.56 -0.02
C PHE A 71 13.71 -10.40 0.97
N ILE A 72 12.62 -9.70 1.30
CA ILE A 72 12.66 -8.59 2.26
C ILE A 72 13.04 -9.08 3.65
N ALA A 73 12.46 -10.19 4.11
CA ALA A 73 12.80 -10.79 5.39
C ALA A 73 14.28 -11.24 5.43
N SER A 74 14.75 -11.87 4.35
CA SER A 74 16.15 -12.31 4.23
C SER A 74 17.14 -11.14 4.27
N LEU A 75 16.89 -10.07 3.51
CA LEU A 75 17.75 -8.88 3.48
C LEU A 75 17.78 -8.11 4.80
N LYS A 76 16.67 -8.14 5.56
CA LYS A 76 16.61 -7.57 6.91
C LYS A 76 17.20 -8.51 7.98
N GLY A 77 17.67 -9.69 7.60
CA GLY A 77 18.27 -10.66 8.51
C GLY A 77 17.27 -11.34 9.44
N TRP A 78 15.99 -11.38 9.07
CA TRP A 78 14.95 -11.99 9.90
C TRP A 78 15.02 -13.51 9.81
N LYS A 79 15.49 -14.14 10.89
CA LYS A 79 15.48 -15.60 11.06
C LYS A 79 14.11 -16.11 11.50
N ASP A 80 13.37 -15.28 12.25
CA ASP A 80 12.00 -15.51 12.68
C ASP A 80 11.14 -14.27 12.38
N ARG A 81 9.83 -14.47 12.17
CA ARG A 81 8.86 -13.39 11.97
C ARG A 81 8.60 -12.65 13.28
N ARG A 82 9.46 -11.67 13.58
CA ARG A 82 9.31 -10.77 14.73
C ARG A 82 7.96 -10.06 14.66
N GLN A 83 7.35 -9.79 15.81
CA GLN A 83 5.97 -9.32 15.88
C GLN A 83 5.81 -7.93 15.25
N GLU A 84 6.81 -7.06 15.42
CA GLU A 84 6.89 -5.71 14.88
C GLU A 84 6.90 -5.66 13.34
N ASP A 85 7.35 -6.74 12.69
CA ASP A 85 7.51 -6.80 11.24
C ASP A 85 6.28 -7.35 10.52
N ARG A 86 5.35 -7.94 11.27
CA ARG A 86 4.17 -8.61 10.69
C ARG A 86 3.24 -7.64 9.97
N GLY A 87 3.16 -6.39 10.44
CA GLY A 87 2.35 -5.36 9.79
C GLY A 87 2.79 -5.08 8.37
N ILE A 88 4.06 -4.74 8.17
CA ILE A 88 4.59 -4.43 6.83
C ILE A 88 4.59 -5.67 5.91
N LEU A 89 4.86 -6.86 6.45
CA LEU A 89 4.78 -8.09 5.68
C LEU A 89 3.35 -8.41 5.26
N TRP A 90 2.37 -8.11 6.10
CA TRP A 90 0.95 -8.27 5.79
C TRP A 90 0.51 -7.32 4.69
N GLU A 91 0.87 -6.05 4.81
CA GLU A 91 0.61 -5.04 3.78
C GLU A 91 1.18 -5.46 2.41
N HIS A 92 2.42 -5.94 2.38
CA HIS A 92 3.02 -6.49 1.15
C HIS A 92 2.26 -7.70 0.61
N TYR A 93 1.88 -8.62 1.50
CA TYR A 93 1.13 -9.81 1.09
C TYR A 93 -0.21 -9.44 0.48
N VAL A 94 -0.94 -8.50 1.10
CA VAL A 94 -2.19 -7.95 0.57
C VAL A 94 -1.97 -7.30 -0.80
N LEU A 95 -0.92 -6.49 -0.97
CA LEU A 95 -0.59 -5.87 -2.26
C LEU A 95 -0.35 -6.92 -3.36
N ASN A 96 0.45 -7.94 -3.06
CA ASN A 96 0.77 -9.02 -3.98
C ASN A 96 -0.48 -9.79 -4.39
N GLU A 97 -1.37 -10.06 -3.44
CA GLU A 97 -2.63 -10.76 -3.68
C GLU A 97 -3.60 -9.92 -4.53
N ILE A 98 -3.67 -8.61 -4.31
CA ILE A 98 -4.44 -7.71 -5.19
C ILE A 98 -3.86 -7.73 -6.61
N HIS A 99 -2.54 -7.61 -6.77
CA HIS A 99 -1.89 -7.69 -8.10
C HIS A 99 -2.19 -9.02 -8.79
N ALA A 100 -2.04 -10.14 -8.09
CA ALA A 100 -2.18 -11.48 -8.65
C ALA A 100 -3.64 -11.85 -8.96
N ARG A 101 -4.60 -11.45 -8.13
CA ARG A 101 -5.99 -11.93 -8.25
C ARG A 101 -6.90 -10.98 -9.01
N LEU A 102 -6.60 -9.69 -8.95
CA LEU A 102 -7.35 -8.65 -9.68
C LEU A 102 -6.68 -8.23 -10.98
N GLN A 103 -5.43 -8.64 -11.22
CA GLN A 103 -4.68 -8.33 -12.45
C GLN A 103 -4.60 -6.82 -12.73
N THR A 104 -4.61 -6.00 -11.67
CA THR A 104 -4.49 -4.54 -11.75
C THR A 104 -3.19 -4.08 -11.13
N ARG A 105 -2.59 -3.03 -11.69
CA ARG A 105 -1.47 -2.29 -11.09
C ARG A 105 -1.87 -0.84 -10.76
N ARG A 106 -3.14 -0.47 -10.94
CA ARG A 106 -3.69 0.85 -10.62
C ARG A 106 -4.04 0.93 -9.14
N ILE A 107 -3.02 0.78 -8.32
CA ILE A 107 -3.10 0.85 -6.86
C ILE A 107 -2.32 2.09 -6.44
N HIS A 108 -2.95 2.86 -5.57
CA HIS A 108 -2.39 4.07 -5.01
C HIS A 108 -2.25 3.91 -3.49
N TYR A 109 -1.56 4.82 -2.82
CA TYR A 109 -1.72 5.04 -1.39
C TYR A 109 -2.34 6.42 -1.18
N TRP A 110 -2.78 6.78 0.01
CA TRP A 110 -3.22 8.17 0.27
C TRP A 110 -2.55 8.71 1.51
N ARG A 111 -2.21 10.00 1.49
CA ARG A 111 -1.71 10.72 2.66
C ARG A 111 -2.14 12.17 2.63
N ASP A 112 -2.57 12.70 3.77
CA ASP A 112 -2.87 14.12 3.92
C ASP A 112 -1.69 14.93 4.51
N LYS A 113 -1.87 16.24 4.60
CA LYS A 113 -0.86 17.16 5.17
C LYS A 113 -0.66 16.99 6.68
N ASN A 114 -1.63 16.38 7.37
CA ASN A 114 -1.57 16.12 8.81
C ASN A 114 -0.91 14.77 9.13
N GLY A 115 -0.49 14.02 8.10
CA GLY A 115 0.18 12.74 8.24
C GLY A 115 -0.76 11.54 8.39
N HIS A 116 -2.07 11.71 8.19
CA HIS A 116 -2.98 10.58 8.05
C HIS A 116 -2.67 9.83 6.78
N GLU A 117 -2.69 8.51 6.83
CA GLU A 117 -2.33 7.64 5.72
C GLU A 117 -3.39 6.54 5.51
N ILE A 118 -3.52 6.08 4.27
CA ILE A 118 -4.21 4.85 3.88
C ILE A 118 -3.23 4.05 3.03
N ASP A 119 -3.05 2.78 3.39
CA ASP A 119 -2.07 1.89 2.75
C ASP A 119 -2.36 1.74 1.25
N PHE A 120 -3.58 1.34 0.90
CA PHE A 120 -3.99 1.15 -0.48
C PHE A 120 -5.30 1.86 -0.83
N VAL A 121 -5.33 2.46 -2.01
CA VAL A 121 -6.51 3.06 -2.62
C VAL A 121 -6.68 2.53 -4.03
N LEU A 122 -7.86 1.97 -4.29
CA LEU A 122 -8.29 1.56 -5.62
C LEU A 122 -9.36 2.53 -6.11
N ALA A 123 -9.18 3.12 -7.29
CA ALA A 123 -10.11 4.09 -7.86
C ALA A 123 -10.58 3.66 -9.27
N PRO A 124 -11.49 2.67 -9.37
CA PRO A 124 -12.05 2.27 -10.65
C PRO A 124 -12.87 3.40 -11.28
N ALA A 125 -12.86 3.48 -12.61
CA ALA A 125 -13.54 4.54 -13.34
C ALA A 125 -15.06 4.50 -13.07
N GLY A 126 -15.66 5.66 -12.83
CA GLY A 126 -17.11 5.79 -12.60
C GLY A 126 -17.62 5.23 -11.27
N ARG A 127 -16.73 4.77 -10.38
CA ARG A 127 -17.09 4.25 -9.05
C ARG A 127 -16.40 5.07 -7.95
N PRO A 128 -16.93 5.07 -6.73
CA PRO A 128 -16.23 5.65 -5.60
C PRO A 128 -14.88 4.96 -5.34
N PRO A 129 -13.87 5.68 -4.82
CA PRO A 129 -12.61 5.05 -4.44
C PRO A 129 -12.82 4.10 -3.25
N MET A 130 -12.01 3.05 -3.19
CA MET A 130 -11.98 2.08 -2.10
C MET A 130 -10.70 2.31 -1.30
N ALA A 131 -10.83 2.65 -0.01
CA ALA A 131 -9.73 2.75 0.93
C ALA A 131 -9.53 1.41 1.65
N ILE A 132 -8.29 0.94 1.68
CA ILE A 132 -7.90 -0.33 2.27
C ILE A 132 -6.76 -0.08 3.25
N GLU A 133 -7.02 -0.32 4.52
CA GLU A 133 -6.04 -0.26 5.60
C GLU A 133 -5.66 -1.69 6.02
N CYS A 134 -4.36 -1.99 6.03
CA CYS A 134 -3.84 -3.30 6.39
C CYS A 134 -3.50 -3.33 7.88
N LYS A 135 -4.04 -4.31 8.61
CA LYS A 135 -3.69 -4.52 10.03
C LYS A 135 -3.39 -5.99 10.28
N TRP A 136 -2.29 -6.27 10.99
CA TRP A 136 -2.01 -7.64 11.41
C TRP A 136 -3.07 -8.14 12.39
N SER A 137 -3.60 -7.26 13.25
CA SER A 137 -4.71 -7.57 14.14
C SER A 137 -5.87 -6.61 13.92
N GLY A 138 -7.09 -7.14 13.81
CA GLY A 138 -8.34 -6.40 13.69
C GLY A 138 -8.86 -5.81 15.01
N ARG A 139 -8.15 -6.00 16.12
CA ARG A 139 -8.50 -5.42 17.43
C ARG A 139 -7.89 -4.03 17.59
N ASP A 140 -8.62 -3.13 18.26
CA ASP A 140 -8.18 -1.77 18.63
C ASP A 140 -7.55 -0.97 17.48
N VAL A 141 -8.11 -1.14 16.27
CA VAL A 141 -7.60 -0.49 15.07
C VAL A 141 -7.84 1.01 15.14
N ASP A 142 -6.77 1.79 14.96
CA ASP A 142 -6.86 3.24 14.82
C ASP A 142 -7.51 3.63 13.48
N LEU A 143 -8.73 4.16 13.55
CA LEU A 143 -9.51 4.58 12.38
C LEU A 143 -9.28 6.03 11.95
N ARG A 144 -8.34 6.78 12.55
CA ARG A 144 -8.12 8.20 12.21
C ARG A 144 -7.78 8.40 10.73
N GLY A 145 -6.93 7.54 10.17
CA GLY A 145 -6.59 7.57 8.74
C GLY A 145 -7.82 7.42 7.85
N ILE A 146 -8.61 6.37 8.10
CA ILE A 146 -9.84 6.07 7.36
C ILE A 146 -10.86 7.21 7.49
N LYS A 147 -11.04 7.78 8.68
CA LYS A 147 -11.94 8.91 8.91
C LYS A 147 -11.50 10.15 8.13
N ALA A 148 -10.20 10.45 8.12
CA ALA A 148 -9.65 11.57 7.36
C ALA A 148 -9.83 11.37 5.85
N PHE A 149 -9.62 10.13 5.36
CA PHE A 149 -9.87 9.76 3.98
C PHE A 149 -11.35 9.91 3.62
N HIS A 150 -12.26 9.35 4.42
CA HIS A 150 -13.71 9.43 4.20
C HIS A 150 -14.22 10.87 4.24
N LYS A 151 -13.69 11.72 5.13
CA LYS A 151 -14.00 13.16 5.13
C LYS A 151 -13.63 13.83 3.80
N THR A 152 -12.52 13.42 3.19
CA THR A 152 -12.07 13.94 1.89
C THR A 152 -12.86 13.33 0.73
N TYR A 153 -13.24 12.06 0.85
CA TYR A 153 -13.96 11.29 -0.16
C TYR A 153 -15.20 10.60 0.47
N PRO A 154 -16.32 11.33 0.67
CA PRO A 154 -17.46 10.85 1.46
C PRO A 154 -18.20 9.63 0.90
N LYS A 155 -17.99 9.32 -0.38
CA LYS A 155 -18.59 8.14 -1.03
C LYS A 155 -17.68 6.92 -1.00
N ALA A 156 -16.48 7.04 -0.43
CA ALA A 156 -15.52 5.94 -0.44
C ALA A 156 -16.03 4.74 0.34
N ASP A 157 -15.79 3.54 -0.21
CA ASP A 157 -15.88 2.31 0.57
C ASP A 157 -14.60 2.16 1.41
N CYS A 158 -14.75 1.93 2.71
CA CYS A 158 -13.62 1.83 3.63
C CYS A 158 -13.49 0.41 4.18
N PHE A 159 -12.30 -0.18 4.06
CA PHE A 159 -11.99 -1.52 4.51
C PHE A 159 -10.80 -1.52 5.47
N VAL A 160 -10.90 -2.33 6.51
CA VAL A 160 -9.76 -2.82 7.29
C VAL A 160 -9.58 -4.29 6.95
N VAL A 161 -8.39 -4.66 6.51
CA VAL A 161 -8.04 -6.02 6.11
C VAL A 161 -7.13 -6.61 7.17
N GLY A 162 -7.67 -7.55 7.93
CA GLY A 162 -7.03 -8.16 9.09
C GLY A 162 -6.54 -9.57 8.83
N ALA A 163 -5.35 -9.92 9.33
CA ALA A 163 -4.84 -11.29 9.25
C ALA A 163 -5.55 -12.26 10.23
N ASP A 164 -6.13 -11.74 11.31
CA ASP A 164 -6.84 -12.47 12.37
C ASP A 164 -8.37 -12.26 12.35
N ILE A 165 -8.90 -11.59 11.32
CA ILE A 165 -10.34 -11.44 11.13
C ILE A 165 -10.83 -12.70 10.44
N HIS A 166 -11.67 -13.49 11.11
CA HIS A 166 -12.28 -14.69 10.51
C HIS A 166 -13.76 -14.50 10.15
N LEU A 167 -14.43 -13.61 10.88
CA LEU A 167 -15.82 -13.23 10.64
C LEU A 167 -15.85 -11.74 10.32
N PRO A 168 -16.30 -11.36 9.12
CA PRO A 168 -16.47 -9.96 8.77
C PRO A 168 -17.41 -9.24 9.73
N PHE A 169 -17.07 -7.99 10.05
CA PHE A 169 -17.94 -7.11 10.83
C PHE A 169 -17.82 -5.67 10.34
N GLU A 170 -18.74 -4.80 10.76
CA GLU A 170 -18.69 -3.38 10.43
C GLU A 170 -18.56 -2.56 11.72
N GLN A 171 -17.80 -1.48 11.66
CA GLN A 171 -17.86 -0.40 12.64
C GLN A 171 -18.39 0.86 11.95
N VAL A 172 -19.28 1.56 12.63
CA VAL A 172 -19.86 2.82 12.15
C VAL A 172 -19.48 3.92 13.13
N ASP A 173 -18.82 4.95 12.62
CA ASP A 173 -18.49 6.15 13.39
C ASP A 173 -18.98 7.39 12.61
N GLY A 174 -20.10 7.95 13.07
CA GLY A 174 -20.82 9.00 12.34
C GLY A 174 -21.29 8.50 10.97
N SER A 175 -20.88 9.16 9.90
CA SER A 175 -21.16 8.74 8.52
C SER A 175 -20.17 7.71 7.97
N CYS A 176 -19.05 7.49 8.67
CA CYS A 176 -17.97 6.64 8.20
C CYS A 176 -18.26 5.18 8.59
N ARG A 177 -18.67 4.38 7.61
CA ARG A 177 -18.80 2.92 7.74
C ARG A 177 -17.50 2.25 7.32
N VAL A 178 -16.94 1.40 8.18
CA VAL A 178 -15.71 0.65 7.93
C VAL A 178 -16.01 -0.83 8.01
N ARG A 179 -15.68 -1.56 6.94
CA ARG A 179 -15.83 -3.03 6.88
C ARG A 179 -14.52 -3.70 7.27
N PHE A 180 -14.57 -4.52 8.30
CA PHE A 180 -13.47 -5.33 8.78
C PHE A 180 -13.59 -6.72 8.15
N VAL A 181 -12.61 -7.11 7.36
CA VAL A 181 -12.66 -8.32 6.52
C VAL A 181 -11.33 -9.06 6.53
N ASP A 182 -11.36 -10.36 6.21
CA ASP A 182 -10.16 -11.06 5.78
C ASP A 182 -9.81 -10.71 4.33
N LEU A 183 -8.63 -11.15 3.88
CA LEU A 183 -8.18 -10.94 2.52
C LEU A 183 -9.10 -11.59 1.48
N GLU A 184 -9.61 -12.80 1.75
CA GLU A 184 -10.44 -13.52 0.78
C GLU A 184 -11.76 -12.78 0.53
N THR A 185 -12.41 -12.32 1.61
CA THR A 185 -13.64 -11.54 1.56
C THR A 185 -13.38 -10.19 0.89
N LEU A 186 -12.26 -9.52 1.18
CA LEU A 186 -11.88 -8.29 0.49
C LEU A 186 -11.83 -8.52 -1.02
N ILE A 187 -11.04 -9.50 -1.49
CA ILE A 187 -10.84 -9.76 -2.92
C ILE A 187 -12.17 -10.07 -3.60
N LYS A 188 -13.01 -10.92 -3.01
CA LYS A 188 -14.35 -11.22 -3.54
C LYS A 188 -15.22 -9.97 -3.65
N THR A 189 -15.15 -9.07 -2.67
CA THR A 189 -15.96 -7.85 -2.61
C THR A 189 -15.53 -6.84 -3.67
N ILE A 190 -14.23 -6.63 -3.86
CA ILE A 190 -13.72 -5.57 -4.74
C ILE A 190 -13.53 -6.03 -6.20
N SER A 191 -13.39 -7.34 -6.45
CA SER A 191 -13.14 -7.90 -7.79
C SER A 191 -14.16 -7.46 -8.87
N PRO A 192 -15.49 -7.45 -8.60
CA PRO A 192 -16.47 -7.01 -9.59
C PRO A 192 -16.32 -5.53 -9.99
N SER A 193 -15.73 -4.70 -9.12
CA SER A 193 -15.48 -3.28 -9.39
C SER A 193 -14.23 -3.03 -10.22
N ILE A 194 -13.31 -3.99 -10.33
CA ILE A 194 -12.02 -3.84 -11.02
C ILE A 194 -12.02 -4.49 -12.42
N ARG A 195 -12.85 -5.51 -12.66
CA ARG A 195 -12.90 -6.25 -13.93
C ARG A 195 -13.80 -5.64 -15.01
N LEU A 196 -14.33 -4.42 -14.78
CA LEU A 196 -15.18 -3.66 -15.71
C LEU A 196 -14.42 -2.43 -16.21
#